data_AF-L1JQQ9-F1
#
_entry.id   AF-L1JQQ9-F1
#
_cell.length_a   1.000
_cell.length_b   1.000
_cell.length_c   1.000
_cell.angle_alpha   90.00
_cell.angle_beta   90.00
_cell.angle_gamma   90.00
#
_symmetry.space_group_name_H-M   'P 1'
#
loop_
_entity.id
_entity.type
_entity.pdbx_description
1 polymer ?
#
loop_
_entity_poly.entity_id
_entity_poly.type
_entity_poly.pdbx_seq_one_letter_code
_entity_poly.pdbx_strand_id
1 'polypeptide(L)' 'FLEPVDPVSMNAYDYFEVVKRPMDLGTVDKKLENNQYSTCAYLLYDVLSTFKNACLYNPPENKVHQLAQDM' A
#
# COMPACT_ATOMS: atom_id res chain seq x y z
N PHE A 1 -4.11 3.96 -4.67
CA PHE A 1 -3.98 3.46 -3.28
C PHE A 1 -5.25 2.86 -2.72
N LEU A 2 -6.43 3.03 -3.34
CA LEU A 2 -7.72 2.63 -2.75
C LEU A 2 -8.06 1.15 -2.90
N GLU A 3 -7.46 0.48 -3.88
CA GLU A 3 -7.69 -0.94 -4.16
C GLU A 3 -6.37 -1.70 -4.08
N PRO A 4 -6.41 -3.03 -3.80
CA PRO A 4 -5.24 -3.88 -3.88
C PRO A 4 -4.53 -3.74 -5.22
N VAL A 5 -3.20 -3.78 -5.21
CA VAL A 5 -2.41 -3.82 -6.45
C VAL A 5 -2.71 -5.13 -7.17
N ASP A 6 -3.09 -5.01 -8.43
CA ASP A 6 -3.20 -6.13 -9.38
C ASP A 6 -1.99 -6.08 -10.32
N PRO A 7 -0.96 -6.92 -10.08
CA PRO A 7 0.27 -6.93 -10.86
C PRO A 7 0.05 -7.15 -12.35
N VAL A 8 -0.96 -7.93 -12.73
CA VAL A 8 -1.17 -8.32 -14.13
C VAL A 8 -1.80 -7.19 -14.90
N SER A 9 -2.90 -6.61 -14.39
CA SER A 9 -3.57 -5.49 -15.07
C SER A 9 -2.71 -4.22 -15.10
N MET A 10 -1.76 -4.08 -14.18
CA MET A 10 -0.84 -2.93 -14.09
C MET A 10 0.52 -3.18 -14.77
N ASN A 11 0.75 -4.34 -15.40
CA ASN A 11 2.05 -4.73 -15.97
C ASN A 11 3.23 -4.67 -14.97
N ALA A 12 2.94 -4.93 -13.70
CA ALA A 12 3.86 -4.88 -12.57
C ALA A 12 4.20 -6.31 -12.09
N TYR A 13 4.59 -7.20 -13.01
CA TYR A 13 4.66 -8.65 -12.77
C TYR A 13 5.58 -9.07 -11.62
N ASP A 14 6.59 -8.27 -11.30
CA ASP A 14 7.55 -8.47 -10.20
C ASP A 14 7.10 -7.83 -8.87
N TYR A 15 5.91 -7.25 -8.80
CA TYR A 15 5.45 -6.49 -7.63
C TYR A 15 5.55 -7.27 -6.31
N PHE A 16 5.12 -8.53 -6.29
CA PHE A 16 5.20 -9.37 -5.08
C PHE A 16 6.61 -9.93 -4.80
N GLU A 17 7.53 -9.81 -5.77
CA GLU A 17 8.95 -10.09 -5.54
C GLU A 17 9.62 -8.95 -4.77
N VAL A 18 9.17 -7.71 -4.98
CA VAL A 18 9.68 -6.52 -4.29
C VAL A 18 8.90 -6.23 -3.00
N VAL A 19 7.57 -6.18 -3.08
CA VAL A 19 6.67 -5.82 -1.98
C VAL A 19 6.17 -7.09 -1.27
N LYS A 20 6.71 -7.35 -0.08
CA LYS A 20 6.41 -8.57 0.70
C LYS A 20 5.15 -8.52 1.54
N ARG A 21 4.66 -7.31 1.85
CA ARG A 21 3.43 -7.10 2.61
C ARG A 21 2.58 -6.04 1.90
N PRO A 22 1.87 -6.43 0.82
CA PRO A 22 1.00 -5.51 0.10
C PRO A 22 -0.04 -4.91 1.05
N MET A 23 -0.35 -3.63 0.84
CA MET A 23 -1.41 -2.94 1.57
C MET A 23 -1.99 -1.83 0.69
N ASP A 24 -3.27 -1.57 0.86
CA ASP A 24 -4.05 -0.53 0.19
C ASP A 24 -5.10 0.03 1.16
N LEU A 25 -5.58 1.25 0.92
CA LEU A 25 -6.49 1.93 1.83
C LEU A 25 -7.87 1.28 1.90
N GLY A 26 -8.34 0.60 0.85
CA GLY A 26 -9.60 -0.15 0.89
C GLY A 26 -9.50 -1.39 1.79
N THR A 27 -8.36 -2.08 1.78
CA THR A 27 -8.05 -3.12 2.75
C THR A 27 -7.94 -2.55 4.16
N VAL A 28 -7.27 -1.41 4.36
CA VAL A 28 -7.19 -0.76 5.67
C VAL A 28 -8.57 -0.46 6.23
N ASP A 29 -9.45 0.12 5.41
CA ASP A 29 -10.82 0.47 5.77
C ASP A 29 -11.64 -0.77 6.16
N LYS A 30 -11.62 -1.83 5.34
CA LYS A 30 -12.27 -3.11 5.66
C LYS A 30 -11.77 -3.70 6.98
N LYS A 31 -10.46 -3.63 7.25
CA LYS A 31 -9.88 -4.12 8.52
C LYS A 31 -10.37 -3.30 9.71
N LEU A 32 -10.52 -1.99 9.53
CA LEU A 32 -11.03 -1.08 10.55
C LEU A 32 -12.51 -1.38 10.87
N GLU A 33 -13.36 -1.47 9.86
CA GLU A 33 -14.79 -1.79 10.01
C GLU A 33 -15.01 -3.15 10.70
N ASN A 34 -14.14 -4.11 10.42
CA ASN A 34 -14.20 -5.44 11.00
C ASN A 34 -13.49 -5.57 12.37
N ASN A 35 -13.12 -4.45 13.01
CA ASN A 35 -12.43 -4.40 14.31
C ASN A 35 -11.15 -5.25 14.35
N GLN A 36 -10.40 -5.33 13.25
CA GLN A 36 -9.20 -6.18 13.15
C GLN A 36 -7.91 -5.50 13.65
N TYR A 37 -8.00 -4.26 14.13
CA TYR A 37 -6.89 -3.55 14.76
C TYR A 37 -7.06 -3.56 16.28
N SER A 38 -6.14 -4.24 16.96
CA SER A 38 -6.09 -4.24 18.44
C SER A 38 -5.59 -2.91 19.01
N THR A 39 -4.87 -2.12 18.22
CA THR A 39 -4.37 -0.79 18.61
C THR A 39 -4.33 0.16 17.41
N CYS A 40 -4.37 1.47 17.68
CA CYS A 40 -4.16 2.50 16.65
C CYS A 40 -2.78 2.41 15.98
N ALA A 41 -1.78 1.84 16.67
CA ALA A 41 -0.45 1.65 16.10
C ALA A 41 -0.47 0.66 14.92
N TYR A 42 -1.27 -0.41 15.00
CA TYR A 42 -1.42 -1.35 13.89
C TYR A 42 -2.18 -0.73 12.70
N LEU A 43 -3.21 0.10 12.97
CA LEU A 43 -3.89 0.87 11.94
C LEU A 43 -2.92 1.81 11.23
N LEU A 44 -2.16 2.62 12.00
CA LEU A 44 -1.17 3.54 11.45
C LEU A 44 -0.09 2.81 10.65
N TYR A 45 0.35 1.64 11.12
CA TYR A 45 1.33 0.83 10.42
C TYR A 45 0.85 0.43 9.02
N ASP A 46 -0.40 -0.02 8.87
CA ASP A 46 -0.93 -0.43 7.56
C ASP A 46 -1.19 0.77 6.64
N VAL A 47 -1.68 1.89 7.18
CA VAL A 47 -1.80 3.16 6.42
C VAL A 47 -0.44 3.56 5.85
N LEU A 48 0.59 3.67 6.69
CA LEU A 48 1.93 4.06 6.25
C LEU A 48 2.57 3.02 5.32
N SER A 49 2.27 1.73 5.52
CA SER A 49 2.79 0.67 4.65
C SER A 49 2.27 0.81 3.22
N THR A 50 1.05 1.32 3.02
CA THR A 50 0.49 1.58 1.68
C THR A 50 1.41 2.51 0.89
N PHE A 51 1.82 3.64 1.49
CA PHE A 51 2.68 4.63 0.84
C PHE A 51 4.14 4.19 0.78
N LYS A 52 4.65 3.55 1.83
CA LYS A 52 6.01 3.00 1.83
C LYS A 52 6.22 1.95 0.75
N ASN A 53 5.25 1.06 0.53
CA ASN A 53 5.31 0.08 -0.55
C ASN A 53 5.29 0.74 -1.93
N ALA A 54 4.50 1.81 -2.08
CA ALA A 54 4.47 2.58 -3.31
C ALA A 54 5.83 3.23 -3.61
N CYS A 55 6.48 3.85 -2.61
CA CYS A 55 7.82 4.42 -2.77
C CYS A 55 8.92 3.36 -2.94
N LEU A 56 8.75 2.18 -2.34
CA LEU A 56 9.69 1.05 -2.47
C LEU A 56 9.69 0.48 -3.89
N TYR A 57 8.51 0.30 -4.47
CA TYR A 57 8.36 -0.34 -5.78
C TYR A 57 8.60 0.64 -6.94
N ASN A 58 8.10 1.87 -6.82
CA ASN A 58 8.17 2.85 -7.90
C ASN A 58 9.41 3.75 -7.73
N PRO A 59 10.14 4.08 -8.82
CA PRO A 59 11.27 5.01 -8.74
C PRO A 59 10.79 6.46 -8.47
N PRO A 60 11.65 7.36 -7.96
CA PRO A 60 11.28 8.72 -7.57
C PRO A 60 10.64 9.59 -8.68
N GLU A 61 10.95 9.30 -9.95
CA GLU A 61 10.38 10.00 -11.11
C GLU A 61 8.95 9.55 -11.43
N ASN A 62 8.51 8.42 -10.88
CA ASN A 62 7.16 7.89 -11.09
C ASN A 62 6.14 8.72 -10.31
N LYS A 63 5.03 9.07 -10.96
CA LYS A 63 3.93 9.83 -10.35
C LYS A 63 3.37 9.17 -9.09
N VAL A 64 3.32 7.83 -9.05
CA VAL A 64 2.84 7.07 -7.88
C VAL A 64 3.80 7.23 -6.70
N HIS A 65 5.12 7.28 -6.94
CA HIS A 65 6.11 7.56 -5.90
C HIS A 65 5.92 8.96 -5.34
N GLN A 66 5.84 9.97 -6.22
CA GLN A 66 5.68 11.38 -5.82
C GLN A 66 4.41 11.58 -4.99
N LEU A 67 3.28 11.03 -5.46
CA LEU A 67 2.02 11.07 -4.72
C LEU A 67 2.11 10.36 -3.37
N ALA A 68 2.86 9.26 -3.26
CA ALA A 68 3.03 8.55 -1.99
C ALA A 68 4.00 9.27 -1.04
N GLN A 69 4.95 10.05 -1.56
CA GLN A 69 5.89 10.83 -0.75
C GLN A 69 5.22 12.04 -0.06
N ASP A 70 4.16 12.56 -0.66
CA ASP A 70 3.36 13.68 -0.12
C ASP A 70 2.31 13.25 0.92
N MET A 71 2.19 11.95 1.21
CA MET A 71 1.23 11.36 2.15
C MET A 71 1.90 10.92 3.46
#